data_AF-A0A925HX72-F1
#
_entry.id   AF-A0A925HX72-F1
#
_cell.length_a   1.000
_cell.length_b   1.000
_cell.length_c   1.000
_cell.angle_alpha   90.00
_cell.angle_beta   90.00
_cell.angle_gamma   90.00
#
_symmetry.space_group_name_H-M   'P 1'
#
loop_
_entity.id
_entity.type
_entity.pdbx_description
1 polymer ?
#
loop_
_entity_poly.entity_id
_entity_poly.type
_entity_poly.pdbx_seq_one_letter_code
_entity_poly.pdbx_strand_id
1 'polypeptide(L)'
;MSNRPDPPSDTSSFEAALASLEAIVHDLEDGDLGLAEALSRYEQGIKHLRHCYDLLEQAERKIELLTGIDAEGRAKTVPFADDEAPIEEPPEKEPALKPHPRRKPRRTLLDLEDEEEM
;
A
#
# COMPACT_ATOMS: atom_id res chain seq x y z
N MET A 1 18.29 14.23 -29.53
CA MET A 1 18.47 12.83 -29.10
C MET A 1 17.75 12.67 -27.78
N SER A 2 16.50 12.24 -27.80
CA SER A 2 15.72 12.06 -26.57
C SER A 2 16.20 10.80 -25.87
N ASN A 3 17.06 10.97 -24.86
CA ASN A 3 17.47 9.90 -23.98
C ASN A 3 16.28 9.59 -23.06
N ARG A 4 15.45 8.62 -23.47
CA ARG A 4 14.37 8.10 -22.63
C ARG A 4 15.01 7.05 -21.73
N PRO A 5 14.93 7.20 -20.39
CA PRO A 5 15.49 6.19 -19.51
C PRO A 5 14.72 4.89 -19.74
N ASP A 6 15.44 3.81 -20.03
CA ASP A 6 14.84 2.49 -20.13
C ASP A 6 14.13 2.17 -18.81
N PRO A 7 12.89 1.65 -18.85
CA PRO A 7 12.19 1.27 -17.63
C PRO A 7 13.01 0.22 -16.86
N PRO A 8 12.89 0.20 -15.52
CA PRO A 8 13.64 -0.72 -14.67
C PRO A 8 13.45 -2.17 -15.15
N SER A 9 14.50 -2.97 -14.95
CA SER A 9 14.84 -4.25 -15.61
C SER A 9 13.87 -5.44 -15.43
N ASP A 10 12.57 -5.23 -15.24
CA ASP A 10 11.56 -6.29 -15.13
C ASP A 10 11.38 -7.06 -16.45
N THR A 11 11.72 -6.44 -17.59
CA THR A 11 11.75 -7.14 -18.89
C THR A 11 12.78 -8.27 -18.89
N SER A 12 13.93 -8.06 -18.23
CA SER A 12 14.98 -9.07 -18.14
C SER A 12 14.57 -10.27 -17.28
N SER A 13 13.71 -10.08 -16.27
CA SER A 13 13.23 -11.18 -15.43
C SER A 13 12.17 -12.02 -16.15
N PHE A 14 11.26 -11.39 -16.91
CA PHE A 14 10.29 -12.11 -17.73
C PHE A 14 10.96 -12.90 -18.85
N GLU A 15 11.82 -12.26 -19.65
CA GLU A 15 12.52 -12.92 -20.76
C GLU A 15 13.40 -14.08 -20.26
N ALA A 16 14.08 -13.92 -19.13
CA ALA A 16 14.88 -15.00 -18.54
C ALA A 16 14.01 -16.17 -18.04
N ALA A 17 12.86 -15.88 -17.41
CA ALA A 17 11.93 -16.91 -16.95
C ALA A 17 11.32 -17.68 -18.13
N LEU A 18 10.96 -16.97 -19.21
CA LEU A 18 10.45 -17.58 -20.43
C LEU A 18 11.50 -18.46 -21.12
N ALA A 19 12.74 -17.96 -21.26
CA ALA A 19 13.83 -18.76 -21.84
C ALA A 19 14.13 -20.03 -21.02
N SER A 20 14.05 -19.94 -19.69
CA SER A 20 14.21 -21.10 -18.81
C SER A 20 13.09 -22.12 -19.01
N LEU A 21 11.85 -21.65 -19.17
CA LEU A 21 10.69 -22.50 -19.47
C LEU A 21 10.83 -23.20 -20.82
N GLU A 22 11.23 -22.48 -21.87
CA GLU A 22 11.46 -23.02 -23.21
C GLU A 22 12.52 -24.12 -23.20
N ALA A 23 13.63 -23.91 -22.48
CA ALA A 23 14.67 -24.93 -22.31
C ALA A 23 14.14 -26.18 -21.60
N ILE A 24 13.31 -26.02 -20.56
CA ILE A 24 12.68 -27.15 -19.86
C ILE A 24 11.73 -27.93 -20.78
N VAL A 25 10.94 -27.22 -21.60
CA VAL A 25 10.04 -27.87 -22.57
C VAL A 25 10.85 -28.67 -23.59
N HIS A 26 11.91 -28.08 -24.13
CA HIS A 26 12.82 -28.77 -25.04
C HIS A 26 13.38 -30.07 -24.43
N ASP A 27 13.93 -30.00 -23.20
CA ASP A 27 14.49 -31.16 -22.51
C ASP A 27 13.43 -32.26 -22.27
N LEU A 28 12.17 -31.89 -22.05
CA LEU A 28 11.05 -32.83 -21.89
C LEU A 28 10.59 -33.45 -23.21
N GLU A 29 10.64 -32.69 -24.32
CA GLU A 29 10.27 -33.15 -25.65
C GLU A 29 11.31 -34.08 -26.27
N ASP A 30 12.60 -33.87 -25.96
CA ASP A 30 13.71 -34.73 -26.41
C ASP A 30 13.59 -36.17 -25.90
N GLY A 31 12.98 -36.38 -24.74
CA GLY A 31 12.65 -37.70 -24.21
C GLY A 31 13.83 -38.52 -23.66
N ASP A 32 15.03 -37.94 -23.60
CA ASP A 32 16.24 -38.59 -23.06
C ASP A 32 16.31 -38.61 -21.52
N LEU A 33 15.35 -37.97 -20.84
CA LEU A 33 15.30 -37.87 -19.38
C LEU A 33 14.70 -39.13 -18.73
N GLY A 34 15.31 -39.60 -17.64
CA GLY A 34 14.69 -40.60 -16.77
C GLY A 34 13.45 -40.03 -16.06
N LEU A 35 12.52 -40.90 -15.63
CA LEU A 35 11.24 -40.50 -15.03
C LEU A 35 11.37 -39.48 -13.87
N ALA A 36 12.31 -39.71 -12.95
CA ALA A 36 12.52 -38.80 -11.82
C ALA A 36 13.00 -37.41 -12.26
N GLU A 37 13.84 -37.37 -13.29
CA GLU A 37 14.36 -36.11 -13.84
C GLU A 37 13.29 -35.38 -14.65
N ALA A 38 12.51 -36.10 -15.46
CA ALA A 38 11.37 -35.55 -16.18
C ALA A 38 10.33 -34.93 -15.22
N LEU A 39 10.04 -35.57 -14.09
CA LEU A 39 9.16 -35.00 -13.06
C LEU A 39 9.76 -33.74 -12.43
N SER A 40 11.06 -33.73 -12.13
CA SER A 40 11.74 -32.54 -11.61
C SER A 40 11.71 -31.38 -12.60
N ARG A 41 11.96 -31.64 -13.89
CA ARG A 41 11.90 -30.65 -14.95
C ARG A 41 10.49 -30.10 -15.12
N TYR A 42 9.46 -30.96 -15.09
CA TYR A 42 8.07 -30.53 -15.13
C TYR A 42 7.71 -29.59 -13.96
N GLU A 43 8.09 -29.94 -12.73
CA GLU A 43 7.86 -29.08 -11.56
C GLU A 43 8.53 -27.71 -11.69
N GLN A 44 9.77 -27.68 -12.21
CA GLN A 44 10.48 -26.43 -12.49
C GLN A 44 9.76 -25.63 -13.58
N GLY A 45 9.30 -26.28 -14.65
CA GLY A 45 8.51 -25.65 -15.71
C GLY A 45 7.24 -24.97 -15.17
N ILE A 46 6.50 -25.65 -14.29
CA ILE A 46 5.31 -25.06 -13.64
C ILE A 46 5.67 -23.82 -12.81
N LYS A 47 6.81 -23.81 -12.13
CA LYS A 47 7.28 -22.64 -11.37
C LYS A 47 7.58 -21.46 -12.29
N HIS A 48 8.30 -21.69 -13.39
CA HIS A 48 8.59 -20.63 -14.37
C HIS A 48 7.32 -20.11 -15.04
N LEU A 49 6.39 -20.99 -15.42
CA LEU A 49 5.11 -20.61 -16.00
C LEU A 49 4.29 -19.70 -15.08
N ARG A 50 4.19 -20.06 -13.79
CA ARG A 50 3.51 -19.22 -12.79
C ARG A 50 4.18 -17.86 -12.66
N HIS A 51 5.51 -17.85 -12.58
CA HIS A 51 6.26 -16.60 -12.47
C HIS A 51 6.02 -15.68 -13.68
N CYS A 52 5.97 -16.22 -14.90
CA CYS A 52 5.63 -15.46 -16.10
C CYS A 52 4.23 -14.82 -15.99
N TYR A 53 3.22 -15.57 -15.54
CA TYR A 53 1.88 -15.02 -15.33
C TYR A 53 1.87 -13.90 -14.28
N ASP A 54 2.55 -14.08 -13.16
CA ASP A 54 2.62 -13.07 -12.10
C ASP A 54 3.25 -11.76 -12.61
N LEU A 55 4.27 -11.85 -13.47
CA LEU A 55 4.91 -10.69 -14.09
C LEU A 55 3.97 -9.98 -15.09
N LEU A 56 3.24 -10.74 -15.90
CA LEU A 56 2.25 -10.19 -16.83
C LEU A 56 1.11 -9.48 -16.09
N GLU A 57 0.61 -10.06 -15.00
CA GLU A 57 -0.42 -9.45 -14.17
C GLU A 57 0.06 -8.14 -13.53
N GLN A 58 1.31 -8.11 -13.05
CA GLN A 58 1.90 -6.88 -12.52
C GLN A 58 2.03 -5.80 -13.61
N ALA A 59 2.45 -6.17 -14.82
CA ALA A 59 2.54 -5.26 -15.94
C ALA A 59 1.17 -4.71 -16.33
N GLU A 60 0.15 -5.56 -16.40
CA GLU A 60 -1.24 -5.18 -16.67
C GLU A 60 -1.77 -4.18 -15.64
N ARG A 61 -1.67 -4.50 -14.35
CA ARG A 61 -2.08 -3.59 -13.26
C ARG A 61 -1.38 -2.23 -13.34
N LYS A 62 -0.09 -2.22 -13.71
CA LYS A 62 0.67 -0.98 -13.89
C LYS A 62 0.14 -0.17 -15.06
N ILE A 63 -0.22 -0.81 -16.17
CA ILE A 63 -0.85 -0.14 -17.31
C ILE A 63 -2.20 0.45 -16.89
N GLU A 64 -3.05 -0.31 -16.19
CA GLU A 64 -4.35 0.19 -15.75
C GLU A 64 -4.26 1.45 -14.89
N LEU A 65 -3.31 1.48 -13.95
CA LEU A 65 -3.07 2.63 -13.10
C LEU A 65 -2.59 3.86 -13.90
N LEU A 66 -1.80 3.64 -14.95
CA LEU A 66 -1.26 4.72 -15.79
C LEU A 66 -2.28 5.26 -16.79
N THR A 67 -3.16 4.41 -17.32
CA THR A 67 -4.17 4.80 -18.31
C THR A 67 -5.47 5.28 -17.66
N GLY A 68 -5.72 4.91 -16.40
CA GLY A 68 -7.00 5.16 -15.74
C GLY A 68 -8.13 4.30 -16.31
N ILE A 69 -7.79 3.14 -16.87
CA ILE A 69 -8.70 2.22 -17.56
C ILE A 69 -8.43 0.80 -17.02
N ASP A 70 -9.46 0.00 -16.77
CA ASP A 70 -9.34 -1.40 -16.34
C ASP A 70 -9.00 -2.37 -17.51
N ALA A 71 -8.73 -3.63 -17.20
CA ALA A 71 -8.45 -4.70 -18.16
C ALA A 71 -9.53 -4.85 -19.26
N GLU A 72 -10.78 -4.50 -18.95
CA GLU A 72 -11.91 -4.54 -19.90
C GLU A 72 -12.07 -3.25 -20.72
N GLY A 73 -11.18 -2.26 -20.57
CA GLY A 73 -11.22 -1.02 -21.32
C GLY A 73 -12.17 0.05 -20.76
N ARG A 74 -12.65 -0.10 -19.51
CA ARG A 74 -13.55 0.86 -18.85
C ARG A 74 -12.77 1.83 -17.98
N ALA A 75 -13.23 3.08 -17.91
CA ALA A 75 -12.60 4.07 -17.04
C ALA A 75 -12.66 3.62 -15.56
N LYS A 76 -11.51 3.64 -14.89
CA LYS A 76 -11.38 3.28 -13.48
C LYS A 76 -11.81 4.49 -12.64
N THR A 77 -13.02 4.43 -12.07
CA THR A 77 -13.55 5.50 -11.21
C THR A 77 -13.37 5.11 -9.74
N VAL A 78 -13.03 6.09 -8.91
CA VAL A 78 -13.11 5.98 -7.46
C VAL A 78 -14.25 6.90 -6.99
N PRO A 79 -15.10 6.47 -6.04
CA PRO A 79 -16.04 7.37 -5.41
C PRO A 79 -15.28 8.57 -4.84
N PHE A 80 -15.73 9.78 -5.16
CA PHE A 80 -15.27 10.94 -4.42
C PHE A 80 -15.73 10.73 -2.97
N ALA A 81 -14.80 10.73 -2.03
CA ALA A 81 -15.18 10.84 -0.63
C ALA A 81 -15.87 12.21 -0.50
N ASP A 82 -17.13 12.22 -0.12
CA ASP A 82 -17.84 13.42 0.29
C ASP A 82 -17.26 13.88 1.64
N ASP A 83 -16.04 14.40 1.61
CA ASP A 83 -15.54 15.30 2.65
C ASP A 83 -16.28 16.64 2.49
N GLU A 84 -17.60 16.62 2.66
CA GLU A 84 -18.34 17.80 3.11
C GLU A 84 -17.85 18.08 4.53
N ALA A 85 -16.67 18.70 4.64
CA ALA A 85 -16.36 19.49 5.82
C ALA A 85 -17.52 20.49 5.94
N PRO A 86 -18.29 20.48 7.05
CA PRO A 86 -19.34 21.46 7.26
C PRO A 86 -18.72 22.84 7.03
N ILE A 87 -19.31 23.59 6.11
CA ILE A 87 -18.91 24.98 5.88
C ILE A 87 -19.28 25.71 7.17
N GLU A 88 -18.35 25.84 8.12
CA GLU A 88 -18.57 26.61 9.34
C GLU A 88 -18.83 28.06 8.93
N GLU A 89 -20.09 28.48 9.00
CA GLU A 89 -20.44 29.89 8.93
C GLU A 89 -19.70 30.64 10.06
N PRO A 90 -19.00 31.75 9.76
CA PRO A 90 -18.21 32.45 10.75
C PRO A 90 -19.12 32.99 11.87
N PRO A 91 -18.75 32.84 13.15
CA PRO A 91 -19.64 33.15 14.26
C PRO A 91 -19.91 34.66 14.35
N GLU A 92 -21.19 35.03 14.37
CA GLU A 92 -21.64 36.38 14.71
C GLU A 92 -21.22 36.73 16.15
N LYS A 93 -20.62 37.93 16.33
CA LYS A 93 -20.03 38.38 17.60
C LYS A 93 -21.09 38.57 18.69
N GLU A 94 -21.07 37.75 19.73
CA GLU A 94 -21.82 37.99 20.98
C GLU A 94 -21.20 39.13 21.82
N PRO A 95 -21.99 40.04 22.43
CA PRO A 95 -21.45 41.14 23.22
C PRO A 95 -21.16 40.74 24.69
N ALA A 96 -19.91 40.98 25.10
CA ALA A 96 -19.32 41.22 26.45
C ALA A 96 -20.01 40.64 27.72
N LEU A 97 -19.26 39.75 28.39
CA LEU A 97 -19.51 39.16 29.72
C LEU A 97 -19.66 40.18 30.86
N LYS A 98 -20.55 39.90 31.83
CA LYS A 98 -20.54 40.49 33.19
C LYS A 98 -19.68 39.63 34.16
N PRO A 99 -18.94 40.23 35.10
CA PRO A 99 -17.99 39.49 35.94
C PRO A 99 -18.68 38.71 37.07
N HIS A 100 -18.20 37.49 37.35
CA HIS A 100 -18.62 36.66 38.49
C HIS A 100 -17.76 36.93 39.75
N PRO A 101 -18.31 36.80 40.97
CA PRO A 101 -17.61 37.14 42.20
C PRO A 101 -16.55 36.09 42.60
N ARG A 102 -15.41 36.57 43.11
CA ARG A 102 -14.25 35.78 43.54
C ARG A 102 -14.60 34.90 44.74
N ARG A 103 -14.43 33.58 44.62
CA ARG A 103 -14.44 32.65 45.77
C ARG A 103 -13.06 32.67 46.47
N LYS A 104 -13.07 32.83 47.79
CA LYS A 104 -11.87 32.87 48.66
C LYS A 104 -11.20 31.48 48.74
N PRO A 105 -9.87 31.40 49.00
CA PRO A 105 -9.14 30.15 49.00
C PRO A 105 -9.48 29.29 50.24
N ARG A 106 -9.54 27.97 50.06
CA ARG A 106 -9.69 26.97 51.13
C ARG A 106 -8.35 26.85 51.87
N ARG A 107 -8.32 27.06 53.20
CA ARG A 107 -7.18 26.64 54.03
C ARG A 107 -7.29 25.14 54.31
N THR A 108 -6.16 24.44 54.22
CA THR A 108 -6.00 23.01 54.49
C THR A 108 -5.47 22.77 55.91
N LEU A 109 -5.77 21.59 56.45
CA LEU A 109 -5.58 21.14 57.85
C LEU A 109 -4.11 20.84 58.24
N LEU A 110 -3.13 21.56 57.70
CA LEU A 110 -1.69 21.31 57.92
C LEU A 110 -0.93 22.57 58.34
N ASP A 111 -1.62 23.51 59.01
CA ASP A 111 -1.04 24.74 59.59
C ASP A 111 -1.18 24.78 61.13
N LEU A 112 -1.30 23.63 61.81
CA LEU A 112 -1.48 23.54 63.28
C LEU A 112 -0.44 22.60 63.92
N GLU A 113 0.82 22.74 63.53
CA GLU A 113 1.96 22.23 64.28
C GLU A 113 2.75 23.48 64.73
N ASP A 114 2.55 23.92 65.98
CA ASP A 114 3.49 24.70 66.83
C ASP A 114 2.82 25.49 67.99
N GLU A 115 2.02 24.85 68.85
CA GLU A 115 1.87 25.36 70.24
C GLU A 115 1.91 24.19 71.25
N GLU A 116 3.11 23.62 71.40
CA GLU A 116 3.58 23.07 72.68
C GLU A 116 3.78 24.22 73.66
N GLU A 117 3.03 24.24 74.78
CA GLU A 117 3.50 24.46 76.16
C GLU A 117 2.35 24.99 77.05
N MET A 118 2.05 24.18 78.07
CA MET A 118 1.33 24.47 79.33
C MET A 118 -0.20 24.32 79.39
#